data_AF-A0A7R9B9U2-F1
#
_entry.id   AF-A0A7R9B9U2-F1
#
_cell.length_a   1.000
_cell.length_b   1.000
_cell.length_c   1.000
_cell.angle_alpha   90.00
_cell.angle_beta   90.00
_cell.angle_gamma   90.00
#
_symmetry.space_group_name_H-M   'P 1'
#
loop_
_entity.id
_entity.type
_entity.pdbx_description
1 polymer ?
#
loop_
_entity_poly.entity_id
_entity_poly.type
_entity_poly.pdbx_seq_one_letter_code
_entity_poly.pdbx_strand_id
1 'polypeptide(L)'
;MHIVNLHWIIADDVPTCNTMIGKLLNKFGIPFTHIASPMPDVYRKSSVVPRGVANRRAALGWIRKNIHSGVLYFGDDDNTFDLELFDEIRFTNKVSMFPVGLIGDYSVSSPVLKEVKQLNICFILFLNK
;
A
#
# COMPACT_ATOMS: atom_id res chain seq x y z
N MET A 1 -17.43 -7.66 -1.16
CA MET A 1 -16.05 -7.46 -0.70
C MET A 1 -15.76 -8.47 0.41
N HIS A 2 -14.54 -9.02 0.48
CA HIS A 2 -14.20 -10.10 1.42
C HIS A 2 -13.46 -9.61 2.67
N ILE A 3 -12.67 -8.53 2.56
CA ILE A 3 -11.89 -7.98 3.67
C ILE A 3 -12.72 -6.97 4.46
N VAL A 4 -12.93 -7.23 5.76
CA VAL A 4 -13.56 -6.29 6.70
C VAL A 4 -12.63 -5.14 7.08
N ASN A 5 -13.20 -4.00 7.48
CA ASN A 5 -12.51 -2.81 8.01
C ASN A 5 -11.35 -2.25 7.15
N LEU A 6 -11.36 -2.54 5.85
CA LEU A 6 -10.44 -1.98 4.84
C LEU A 6 -10.84 -0.56 4.43
N HIS A 7 -9.85 0.34 4.29
CA HIS A 7 -10.04 1.65 3.65
C HIS A 7 -9.00 1.84 2.54
N TRP A 8 -9.44 1.88 1.29
CA TRP A 8 -8.55 1.89 0.12
C TRP A 8 -8.06 3.31 -0.20
N ILE A 9 -6.77 3.57 -0.08
CA ILE A 9 -6.16 4.84 -0.49
C ILE A 9 -5.55 4.65 -1.88
N ILE A 10 -6.17 5.26 -2.88
CA ILE A 10 -5.71 5.27 -4.28
C ILE A 10 -5.02 6.62 -4.50
N ALA A 11 -3.75 6.59 -4.87
CA ALA A 11 -2.97 7.78 -5.20
C ALA A 11 -2.35 7.61 -6.58
N ASP A 12 -2.66 8.53 -7.50
CA ASP A 12 -2.35 8.43 -8.94
C ASP A 12 -1.22 9.40 -9.34
N ASP A 13 -0.37 9.03 -10.30
CA ASP A 13 0.62 9.95 -10.91
C ASP A 13 -0.03 10.83 -12.01
N VAL A 14 -0.97 11.67 -11.59
CA VAL A 14 -1.71 12.62 -12.45
C VAL A 14 -1.91 13.95 -11.71
N PRO A 15 -2.03 15.09 -12.41
CA PRO A 15 -2.24 16.39 -11.78
C PRO A 15 -3.65 16.59 -11.20
N THR A 16 -4.65 15.82 -11.65
CA THR A 16 -6.06 15.90 -11.21
C THR A 16 -6.70 14.52 -11.17
N CYS A 17 -7.59 14.27 -10.20
CA CYS A 17 -8.18 12.95 -9.98
C CYS A 17 -9.01 12.48 -11.20
N ASN A 18 -8.72 11.29 -11.71
CA ASN A 18 -9.40 10.73 -12.88
C ASN A 18 -10.86 10.37 -12.58
N THR A 19 -11.81 11.01 -13.27
CA THR A 19 -13.25 10.77 -13.08
C THR A 19 -13.70 9.35 -13.45
N MET A 20 -12.96 8.62 -14.28
CA MET A 20 -13.21 7.21 -14.56
C MET A 20 -12.92 6.36 -13.33
N ILE A 21 -11.78 6.60 -12.66
CA ILE A 21 -11.36 5.88 -11.45
C ILE A 21 -12.35 6.18 -10.32
N GLY A 22 -12.74 7.45 -10.11
CA GLY A 22 -13.79 7.81 -9.15
C GLY A 22 -15.12 7.10 -9.42
N LYS A 23 -15.54 6.98 -10.69
CA LYS A 23 -16.76 6.22 -11.07
C LYS A 23 -16.62 4.70 -10.88
N LEU A 24 -15.41 4.16 -10.94
CA LEU A 24 -15.12 2.74 -10.72
C LEU A 24 -15.12 2.41 -9.22
N LEU A 25 -14.38 3.18 -8.42
CA LEU A 25 -14.28 2.98 -6.97
C LEU A 25 -15.64 3.04 -6.26
N ASN A 26 -16.51 3.98 -6.66
CA ASN A 26 -17.89 4.08 -6.18
C ASN A 26 -18.74 2.81 -6.44
N LYS A 27 -18.39 1.96 -7.42
CA LYS A 27 -19.11 0.69 -7.68
C LYS A 27 -18.67 -0.46 -6.78
N PHE A 28 -17.48 -0.40 -6.18
CA PHE A 28 -16.96 -1.49 -5.36
C PHE A 28 -17.53 -1.52 -3.93
N GLY A 29 -18.11 -0.41 -3.45
CA GLY A 29 -18.66 -0.29 -2.09
C GLY A 29 -17.61 -0.35 -0.97
N ILE A 30 -16.33 -0.19 -1.31
CA ILE A 30 -15.21 -0.13 -0.35
C ILE A 30 -15.04 1.34 0.07
N PRO A 31 -14.91 1.67 1.36
CA PRO A 31 -14.49 3.00 1.79
C PRO A 31 -13.15 3.37 1.15
N PHE A 32 -13.06 4.55 0.51
CA PHE A 32 -11.87 4.92 -0.25
C PHE A 32 -11.46 6.39 -0.10
N THR A 33 -10.24 6.70 -0.50
CA THR A 33 -9.74 8.06 -0.70
C THR A 33 -8.94 8.10 -1.99
N HIS A 34 -9.31 9.00 -2.90
CA HIS A 34 -8.65 9.16 -4.20
C HIS A 34 -7.83 10.45 -4.23
N ILE A 35 -6.54 10.34 -4.53
CA ILE A 35 -5.55 11.42 -4.42
C ILE A 35 -4.83 11.61 -5.76
N ALA A 36 -4.83 12.84 -6.28
CA ALA A 36 -3.92 13.25 -7.35
C ALA A 36 -2.54 13.57 -6.76
N SER A 37 -1.50 12.91 -7.25
CA SER A 37 -0.14 12.99 -6.70
C SER A 37 0.92 12.96 -7.81
N PRO A 38 1.00 14.01 -8.65
CA PRO A 38 1.89 14.01 -9.79
C PRO A 38 3.37 13.95 -9.35
N MET A 39 4.12 13.01 -9.93
CA MET A 39 5.56 12.94 -9.81
C MET A 39 6.21 14.21 -10.40
N PRO A 40 7.12 14.89 -9.69
CA PRO A 40 7.82 16.06 -10.21
C PRO A 40 8.62 15.74 -11.48
N ASP A 41 8.60 16.65 -12.46
CA ASP A 41 9.16 16.40 -13.80
C ASP A 41 10.67 16.18 -13.83
N VAL A 42 11.40 16.65 -12.80
CA VAL A 42 12.82 16.34 -12.59
C VAL A 42 13.08 14.83 -12.47
N TYR A 43 12.10 14.06 -11.97
CA TYR A 43 12.19 12.60 -11.87
C TYR A 43 11.63 11.87 -13.10
N ARG A 44 10.73 12.50 -13.88
CA ARG A 44 10.25 11.95 -15.17
C ARG A 44 11.36 11.84 -16.22
N LYS A 45 12.39 12.70 -16.12
CA LYS A 45 13.55 12.75 -17.02
C LYS A 45 14.77 11.98 -16.51
N SER A 46 14.64 11.28 -15.38
CA SER A 46 15.70 10.43 -14.82
C SER A 46 15.86 9.14 -15.64
N SER A 47 17.09 8.63 -15.75
CA SER A 47 17.35 7.29 -16.29
C SER A 47 16.76 6.17 -15.42
N VAL A 48 16.59 6.44 -14.12
CA VAL A 48 15.88 5.58 -13.15
C VAL A 48 14.70 6.36 -12.59
N VAL A 49 13.49 6.01 -13.03
CA VAL A 49 12.25 6.72 -12.65
C VAL A 49 11.68 6.13 -11.34
N PRO A 50 11.56 6.92 -10.25
CA PRO A 50 11.13 6.45 -8.94
C PRO A 50 9.59 6.28 -8.84
N ARG A 51 9.07 5.27 -9.54
CA ARG A 51 7.63 4.94 -9.60
C ARG A 51 7.00 4.80 -8.21
N GLY A 52 5.77 5.29 -8.06
CA GLY A 52 4.99 5.24 -6.82
C GLY A 52 5.47 6.13 -5.67
N VAL A 53 6.67 6.74 -5.72
CA VAL A 53 7.22 7.49 -4.57
C VAL A 53 6.39 8.75 -4.25
N ALA A 54 5.90 9.47 -5.25
CA ALA A 54 4.99 10.61 -5.03
C ALA A 54 3.68 10.15 -4.38
N ASN A 55 3.09 9.09 -4.92
CA ASN A 55 1.81 8.49 -4.54
C ASN A 55 1.83 7.99 -3.09
N ARG A 56 2.83 7.17 -2.74
CA ARG A 56 3.04 6.66 -1.38
C ARG A 56 3.29 7.80 -0.38
N ARG A 57 4.01 8.86 -0.76
CA ARG A 57 4.21 10.06 0.09
C ARG A 57 2.93 10.88 0.27
N ALA A 58 2.11 11.01 -0.77
CA ALA A 58 0.83 11.73 -0.71
C ALA A 58 -0.17 10.99 0.19
N ALA A 59 -0.28 9.67 0.05
CA ALA A 59 -1.04 8.81 0.95
C ALA A 59 -0.60 8.99 2.41
N LEU A 60 0.71 8.88 2.71
CA LEU A 60 1.26 9.11 4.06
C LEU A 60 0.99 10.53 4.59
N GLY A 61 0.92 11.53 3.72
CA GLY A 61 0.57 12.91 4.06
C GLY A 61 -0.92 13.10 4.39
N TRP A 62 -1.81 12.35 3.76
CA TRP A 62 -3.24 12.30 4.09
C TRP A 62 -3.48 11.51 5.39
N ILE A 63 -2.88 10.32 5.50
CA ILE A 63 -2.91 9.44 6.67
C ILE A 63 -2.63 10.22 7.97
N ARG A 64 -1.51 10.94 8.03
CA ARG A 64 -1.04 11.68 9.22
C ARG A 64 -1.98 12.81 9.67
N LYS A 65 -2.99 13.17 8.87
CA LYS A 65 -3.98 14.21 9.16
C LYS A 65 -5.38 13.67 9.47
N ASN A 66 -5.68 12.44 9.06
CA ASN A 66 -7.05 11.90 9.07
C ASN A 66 -7.20 10.59 9.87
N ILE A 67 -6.12 9.85 10.10
CA ILE A 67 -6.15 8.52 10.70
C ILE A 67 -5.30 8.48 11.97
N HIS A 68 -5.86 7.92 13.05
CA HIS A 68 -5.24 7.87 14.38
C HIS A 68 -4.89 6.45 14.86
N SER A 69 -5.42 5.41 14.21
CA SER A 69 -5.15 4.00 14.52
C SER A 69 -5.36 3.15 13.27
N GLY A 70 -4.82 1.93 13.28
CA GLY A 70 -4.89 0.97 12.18
C GLY A 70 -3.54 0.32 11.88
N VAL A 71 -3.59 -0.86 11.27
CA VAL A 71 -2.43 -1.51 10.64
C VAL A 71 -2.23 -0.92 9.26
N LEU A 72 -1.01 -1.02 8.73
CA LEU A 72 -0.71 -0.49 7.42
C LEU A 72 0.27 -1.41 6.64
N TYR A 73 -0.04 -1.69 5.35
CA TYR A 73 0.70 -2.46 4.32
C TYR A 73 0.68 -1.79 2.92
N PHE A 74 1.82 -1.65 2.21
CA PHE A 74 1.83 -1.16 0.80
C PHE A 74 1.59 -2.31 -0.20
N GLY A 75 0.53 -2.23 -0.99
CA GLY A 75 0.35 -3.06 -2.19
C GLY A 75 0.30 -2.18 -3.46
N ASP A 76 1.07 -2.54 -4.47
CA ASP A 76 0.98 -1.93 -5.81
C ASP A 76 -0.04 -2.70 -6.68
N ASP A 77 -0.57 -2.08 -7.73
CA ASP A 77 -1.79 -2.48 -8.44
C ASP A 77 -1.66 -3.70 -9.39
N ASP A 78 -0.43 -4.16 -9.62
CA ASP A 78 -0.10 -5.36 -10.40
C ASP A 78 0.13 -6.62 -9.55
N ASN A 79 0.12 -6.50 -8.21
CA ASN A 79 0.33 -7.63 -7.30
C ASN A 79 -0.94 -8.46 -7.10
N THR A 80 -0.74 -9.76 -6.84
CA THR A 80 -1.80 -10.68 -6.38
C THR A 80 -1.69 -10.87 -4.87
N PHE A 81 -2.83 -10.83 -4.17
CA PHE A 81 -2.90 -10.98 -2.71
C PHE A 81 -3.82 -12.13 -2.34
N ASP A 82 -3.41 -12.96 -1.38
CA ASP A 82 -4.33 -13.87 -0.70
C ASP A 82 -5.23 -13.08 0.27
N LEU A 83 -6.38 -13.63 0.62
CA LEU A 83 -7.27 -13.05 1.64
C LEU A 83 -6.71 -13.25 3.06
N GLU A 84 -6.06 -14.40 3.33
CA GLU A 84 -5.48 -14.73 4.65
C GLU A 84 -4.43 -13.70 5.09
N LEU A 85 -3.69 -13.13 4.12
CA LEU A 85 -2.71 -12.06 4.34
C LEU A 85 -3.30 -10.88 5.12
N PHE A 86 -4.53 -10.49 4.82
CA PHE A 86 -5.18 -9.32 5.44
C PHE A 86 -5.64 -9.57 6.87
N ASP A 87 -5.76 -10.83 7.29
CA ASP A 87 -6.07 -11.19 8.67
C ASP A 87 -4.80 -11.39 9.51
N GLU A 88 -3.75 -11.98 8.94
CA GLU A 88 -2.41 -12.05 9.55
C GLU A 88 -1.85 -10.65 9.89
N ILE A 89 -1.79 -9.74 8.91
CA ILE A 89 -1.18 -8.42 9.13
C ILE A 89 -1.99 -7.56 10.11
N ARG A 90 -3.31 -7.79 10.25
CA ARG A 90 -4.28 -6.99 11.03
C ARG A 90 -3.91 -6.80 12.50
N PHE A 91 -3.04 -7.65 13.04
CA PHE A 91 -2.55 -7.61 14.42
C PHE A 91 -1.20 -6.89 14.59
N THR A 92 -0.65 -6.29 13.53
CA THR A 92 0.64 -5.57 13.55
C THR A 92 0.67 -4.43 14.57
N ASN A 93 1.60 -4.50 15.53
CA ASN A 93 1.81 -3.45 16.54
C ASN A 93 3.00 -2.52 16.22
N LYS A 94 3.90 -2.92 15.32
CA LYS A 94 5.05 -2.13 14.84
C LYS A 94 5.24 -2.33 13.34
N VAL A 95 5.77 -3.49 12.93
CA VAL A 95 5.67 -4.00 11.56
C VAL A 95 5.61 -5.53 11.56
N SER A 96 4.84 -6.09 10.63
CA SER A 96 4.89 -7.49 10.19
C SER A 96 5.81 -7.66 8.98
N MET A 97 6.45 -8.82 8.83
CA MET A 97 7.12 -9.24 7.60
C MET A 97 6.70 -10.67 7.27
N PHE A 98 6.53 -10.97 5.99
CA PHE A 98 6.07 -12.25 5.47
C PHE A 98 6.78 -12.58 4.14
N PRO A 99 6.74 -13.84 3.66
CA PRO A 99 7.28 -14.20 2.35
C PRO A 99 6.57 -13.50 1.20
N VAL A 100 7.31 -13.18 0.14
CA VAL A 100 6.78 -12.65 -1.13
C VAL A 100 7.28 -13.53 -2.27
N GLY A 101 6.36 -14.03 -3.10
CA GLY A 101 6.67 -14.86 -4.26
C GLY A 101 7.03 -14.03 -5.51
N LEU A 102 7.68 -14.68 -6.48
CA LEU A 102 7.92 -14.18 -7.85
C LEU A 102 8.57 -12.79 -7.90
N ILE A 103 9.62 -12.57 -7.11
CA ILE A 103 10.22 -11.25 -6.88
C ILE A 103 11.67 -11.18 -7.40
N GLY A 104 11.85 -10.46 -8.51
CA GLY A 104 13.14 -10.38 -9.22
C GLY A 104 13.54 -11.77 -9.75
N ASP A 105 14.80 -12.15 -9.55
CA ASP A 105 15.33 -13.45 -9.95
C ASP A 105 14.95 -14.60 -8.98
N TYR A 106 14.11 -14.35 -7.98
CA TYR A 106 13.77 -15.29 -6.90
C TYR A 106 12.33 -15.78 -6.97
N SER A 107 12.14 -17.10 -6.82
CA SER A 107 10.81 -17.71 -6.70
C SER A 107 10.07 -17.30 -5.43
N VAL A 108 10.79 -17.14 -4.30
CA VAL A 108 10.31 -16.59 -3.04
C VAL A 108 11.45 -15.83 -2.36
N SER A 109 11.16 -14.65 -1.81
CA SER A 109 12.00 -13.95 -0.84
C SER A 109 11.29 -13.92 0.51
N SER A 110 12.00 -14.18 1.61
CA SER A 110 11.40 -14.29 2.96
C SER A 110 12.34 -13.86 4.08
N PRO A 111 11.81 -13.38 5.22
CA PRO A 111 12.62 -13.03 6.38
C PRO A 111 13.17 -14.28 7.08
N VAL A 112 14.49 -14.37 7.23
CA VAL A 112 15.15 -15.46 7.95
C VAL A 112 15.08 -15.22 9.46
N LEU A 113 14.31 -16.05 10.17
CA LEU A 113 14.19 -16.01 11.63
C LEU A 113 15.31 -16.85 12.28
N LYS A 114 16.08 -16.23 13.19
CA LYS A 114 17.05 -16.92 14.06
C LYS A 114 16.61 -16.75 15.51
N GLU A 115 16.07 -17.82 16.09
CA GLU A 115 15.22 -17.78 17.30
C GLU A 115 13.96 -16.92 17.12
N VAL A 116 12.99 -17.07 18.03
CA VAL A 116 11.70 -16.35 17.94
C VAL A 116 11.85 -14.92 18.48
N LYS A 117 12.46 -14.04 17.68
CA LYS A 117 12.59 -12.59 17.95
C LYS A 117 12.05 -11.80 16.76
N GLN A 118 11.02 -10.99 17.01
CA GLN A 118 10.39 -10.14 16.00
C GLN A 118 11.37 -9.09 15.44
N LEU A 119 11.70 -9.19 14.16
CA LEU A 119 12.40 -8.16 13.39
C LEU A 119 11.43 -7.02 13.02
N ASN A 120 11.91 -5.76 13.06
CA ASN A 120 11.08 -4.55 12.94
C ASN A 120 11.52 -3.68 11.74
N ILE A 121 11.06 -3.93 10.51
CA ILE A 121 11.36 -3.12 9.29
C ILE A 121 10.08 -2.98 8.42
N CYS A 122 9.85 -1.81 7.81
CA CYS A 122 8.55 -1.15 7.52
C CYS A 122 8.03 -1.14 6.05
N PHE A 123 6.72 -1.39 5.81
CA PHE A 123 5.93 -0.99 4.59
C PHE A 123 4.38 -0.88 4.86
N ILE A 124 3.64 0.13 4.31
CA ILE A 124 2.45 0.75 4.98
C ILE A 124 1.28 1.50 4.19
N LEU A 125 0.03 0.94 4.09
CA LEU A 125 -1.34 1.52 3.82
C LEU A 125 -2.52 0.76 4.54
N PHE A 126 -3.68 1.37 4.84
CA PHE A 126 -4.50 1.04 6.03
C PHE A 126 -5.54 -0.11 6.07
N LEU A 127 -5.52 -0.86 7.19
CA LEU A 127 -6.63 -1.62 7.79
C LEU A 127 -7.02 -1.01 9.15
N ASN A 128 -8.30 -0.72 9.39
CA ASN A 128 -8.79 -0.38 10.73
C ASN A 128 -8.97 -1.67 11.56
N LYS A 129 -8.93 -1.54 12.89
CA LYS A 129 -9.35 -2.58 13.83
C LYS A 129 -10.86 -2.51 14.00
#